data_AF-A0A4D6H7J1-F1
#
_entry.id   AF-A0A4D6H7J1-F1
#
_cell.length_a   1.000
_cell.length_b   1.000
_cell.length_c   1.000
_cell.angle_alpha   90.00
_cell.angle_beta   90.00
_cell.angle_gamma   90.00
#
_symmetry.space_group_name_H-M   'P 1'
#
loop_
_entity.id
_entity.type
_entity.pdbx_description
1 polymer ?
#
loop_
_entity_poly.entity_id
_entity_poly.type
_entity_poly.pdbx_seq_one_letter_code
_entity_poly.pdbx_strand_id
1 'polypeptide(L)'
;MLAAGGFGLSLLSAVTSIIAHGVLPDRIRIHWTLGMGPYYGPEFAPAWLVLLLFPVLIAGTAVLASVIDARVRNTDAFTEIRPFYIVAVLGTLTVLLGCQGGLILANLYA
;
A
#
# COMPACT_ATOMS: atom_id res chain seq x y z
N MET A 1 -11.10 15.91 -0.63
CA MET A 1 -10.28 15.15 -1.60
C MET A 1 -9.45 14.06 -0.92
N LEU A 2 -8.56 14.39 0.03
CA LEU A 2 -7.72 13.38 0.71
C LEU A 2 -8.51 12.26 1.41
N ALA A 3 -9.54 12.60 2.19
CA ALA A 3 -10.35 11.60 2.87
C ALA A 3 -11.08 10.66 1.88
N ALA A 4 -11.68 11.21 0.82
CA ALA A 4 -12.39 10.42 -0.19
C ALA A 4 -11.43 9.55 -1.01
N GLY A 5 -10.28 10.10 -1.44
CA GLY A 5 -9.26 9.36 -2.17
C GLY A 5 -8.61 8.27 -1.32
N GLY A 6 -8.26 8.59 -0.07
CA GLY A 6 -7.73 7.64 0.90
C GLY A 6 -8.70 6.50 1.20
N PHE A 7 -9.99 6.82 1.41
CA PHE A 7 -11.03 5.81 1.59
C PHE A 7 -11.18 4.92 0.36
N GLY A 8 -11.28 5.51 -0.84
CA GLY A 8 -11.42 4.77 -2.10
C GLY A 8 -10.24 3.82 -2.35
N LEU A 9 -9.01 4.29 -2.13
CA LEU A 9 -7.81 3.47 -2.29
C LEU A 9 -7.72 2.36 -1.22
N SER A 10 -8.15 2.64 0.01
CA SER A 10 -8.21 1.63 1.07
C SER A 10 -9.22 0.53 0.75
N LEU A 11 -10.40 0.90 0.26
CA LEU A 11 -11.43 -0.05 -0.16
C LEU A 11 -10.94 -0.89 -1.34
N LEU A 12 -10.35 -0.26 -2.34
CA LEU A 12 -9.78 -0.95 -3.51
C LEU A 12 -8.69 -1.94 -3.09
N SER A 13 -7.81 -1.55 -2.16
CA SER A 13 -6.80 -2.44 -1.60
C SER A 13 -7.42 -3.64 -0.87
N ALA A 14 -8.44 -3.40 -0.03
CA ALA A 14 -9.12 -4.46 0.71
C ALA A 14 -9.81 -5.47 -0.22
N VAL A 15 -10.56 -5.00 -1.21
CA VAL A 15 -11.22 -5.85 -2.21
C VAL A 15 -10.19 -6.65 -3.01
N THR A 16 -9.11 -6.00 -3.44
CA THR A 16 -8.03 -6.66 -4.17
C THR A 16 -7.37 -7.76 -3.32
N SER A 17 -7.12 -7.50 -2.03
CA SER A 17 -6.59 -8.50 -1.11
C SER A 17 -7.54 -9.68 -0.89
N ILE A 18 -8.84 -9.43 -0.76
CA ILE A 18 -9.85 -10.49 -0.62
C ILE A 18 -9.87 -11.38 -1.86
N ILE A 19 -9.92 -10.77 -3.05
CA ILE A 19 -9.90 -11.50 -4.32
C ILE A 19 -8.60 -12.30 -4.44
N ALA A 20 -7.46 -11.67 -4.17
CA ALA A 20 -6.16 -12.32 -4.26
C ALA A 20 -6.02 -13.49 -3.30
N HIS A 21 -6.60 -13.42 -2.11
CA HIS A 21 -6.58 -14.52 -1.15
C HIS A 21 -7.32 -15.77 -1.65
N GLY A 22 -8.35 -15.60 -2.48
CA GLY A 22 -9.08 -16.72 -3.09
C GLY A 22 -8.37 -17.37 -4.29
N VAL A 23 -7.36 -16.72 -4.86
CA VAL A 23 -6.65 -17.18 -6.07
C VAL A 23 -5.21 -17.58 -5.77
N LEU A 24 -4.55 -16.93 -4.80
CA LEU A 24 -3.17 -17.22 -4.43
C LEU A 24 -3.05 -18.45 -3.53
N PRO A 25 -1.92 -19.17 -3.59
CA PRO A 25 -1.60 -20.20 -2.61
C PRO A 25 -1.48 -19.64 -1.19
N ASP A 26 -1.63 -20.48 -0.16
CA ASP A 26 -1.51 -20.08 1.27
C ASP A 26 -0.17 -19.44 1.64
N ARG A 27 0.86 -19.66 0.81
CA ARG A 27 2.20 -19.11 0.99
C ARG A 27 2.60 -18.36 -0.27
N ILE A 28 3.01 -17.11 -0.09
CA ILE A 28 3.60 -16.31 -1.16
C ILE A 28 5.11 -16.37 -1.08
N ARG A 29 5.76 -16.34 -2.24
CA ARG A 29 7.21 -16.34 -2.36
C ARG A 29 7.73 -14.91 -2.26
N ILE A 30 8.60 -14.65 -1.28
CA ILE A 30 9.25 -13.35 -1.10
C ILE A 30 10.71 -13.48 -1.51
N HIS A 31 11.11 -12.69 -2.51
CA HIS A 31 12.50 -12.57 -2.92
C HIS A 31 13.08 -11.29 -2.31
N TRP A 32 13.86 -11.42 -1.24
CA TRP A 32 14.51 -10.27 -0.60
C TRP A 32 15.78 -9.83 -1.33
N THR A 33 16.33 -10.65 -2.22
CA THR A 33 17.61 -10.39 -2.89
C THR A 33 17.40 -10.01 -4.34
N LEU A 34 17.82 -8.80 -4.71
CA LEU A 34 18.00 -8.34 -6.10
C LEU A 34 19.25 -9.01 -6.76
N GLY A 35 19.48 -10.29 -6.50
CA GLY A 35 20.57 -11.07 -7.11
C GLY A 35 21.99 -10.86 -6.57
N MET A 36 22.18 -10.15 -5.45
CA MET A 36 23.52 -9.76 -4.93
C MET A 36 23.99 -10.50 -3.67
N GLY A 37 23.40 -11.65 -3.32
CA GLY A 37 23.77 -12.44 -2.13
C GLY A 37 23.50 -13.93 -2.28
N PRO A 38 24.03 -14.78 -1.38
CA PRO A 38 23.81 -16.22 -1.43
C PRO A 38 22.31 -16.53 -1.42
N TYR A 39 21.83 -17.22 -2.44
CA TYR A 39 20.43 -17.59 -2.56
C TYR A 39 20.15 -18.80 -1.65
N TYR A 40 19.57 -18.56 -0.47
CA TYR A 40 19.25 -19.62 0.50
C TYR A 40 17.99 -20.42 0.16
N GLY A 41 17.44 -20.23 -1.05
CA GLY A 41 16.21 -20.87 -1.51
C GLY A 41 15.00 -19.93 -1.45
N PRO A 42 13.81 -20.41 -1.86
CA PRO A 42 12.59 -19.64 -1.80
C PRO A 42 12.17 -19.39 -0.34
N GLU A 43 12.14 -18.11 0.06
CA GLU A 43 11.55 -17.70 1.33
C GLU A 43 10.05 -17.47 1.15
N PHE A 44 9.26 -17.95 2.11
CA PHE A 44 7.80 -17.93 2.04
C PHE A 44 7.20 -17.17 3.21
N ALA A 45 6.20 -16.33 2.93
CA ALA A 45 5.37 -15.72 3.96
C ALA A 45 3.91 -16.19 3.84
N PRO A 46 3.15 -16.19 4.95
CA PRO A 46 1.73 -16.47 4.90
C PRO A 46 1.01 -15.44 4.02
N ALA A 47 0.31 -15.91 2.99
CA ALA A 47 -0.36 -15.05 2.02
C ALA A 47 -1.37 -14.11 2.69
N TRP A 48 -2.19 -14.65 3.59
CA TRP A 48 -3.19 -13.88 4.33
C TRP A 48 -2.59 -12.71 5.10
N LEU A 49 -1.41 -12.90 5.70
CA LEU A 49 -0.73 -11.86 6.49
C LEU A 49 -0.27 -10.72 5.60
N VAL A 50 0.37 -11.05 4.47
CA VAL A 50 0.88 -10.04 3.54
C VAL A 50 -0.25 -9.31 2.83
N LEU A 51 -1.29 -10.02 2.42
CA LEU A 51 -2.48 -9.41 1.82
C LEU A 51 -3.23 -8.51 2.81
N LEU A 52 -3.20 -8.81 4.11
CA LEU A 52 -3.80 -7.96 5.14
C LEU A 52 -2.95 -6.71 5.45
N LEU A 53 -1.62 -6.79 5.31
CA LEU A 53 -0.74 -5.65 5.58
C LEU A 53 -0.97 -4.47 4.62
N PHE A 54 -1.22 -4.71 3.34
CA PHE A 54 -1.45 -3.63 2.36
C PHE A 54 -2.63 -2.71 2.69
N PRO A 55 -3.86 -3.21 2.93
CA PRO A 55 -4.99 -2.35 3.29
C PRO A 55 -4.75 -1.64 4.63
N VAL A 56 -4.05 -2.28 5.58
CA VAL A 56 -3.66 -1.65 6.85
C VAL A 56 -2.70 -0.49 6.62
N LEU A 57 -1.68 -0.66 5.77
CA LEU A 57 -0.71 0.40 5.44
C LEU A 57 -1.37 1.56 4.70
N ILE A 58 -2.23 1.27 3.72
CA ILE A 58 -2.93 2.29 2.93
C ILE A 58 -3.90 3.07 3.83
N ALA A 59 -4.72 2.37 4.62
CA ALA A 59 -5.66 3.01 5.54
C ALA A 59 -4.92 3.82 6.63
N GLY A 60 -3.88 3.26 7.23
CA GLY A 60 -3.06 3.94 8.23
C GLY A 60 -2.41 5.21 7.69
N THR A 61 -1.85 5.15 6.48
CA THR A 61 -1.25 6.32 5.81
C THR A 61 -2.31 7.38 5.50
N ALA A 62 -3.50 6.98 5.02
CA ALA A 62 -4.60 7.90 4.73
C ALA A 62 -5.15 8.59 6.00
N VAL A 63 -5.29 7.84 7.09
CA VAL A 63 -5.71 8.37 8.40
C VAL A 63 -4.68 9.33 8.94
N LEU A 64 -3.40 8.95 8.94
CA LEU A 64 -2.31 9.79 9.42
C LEU A 64 -2.24 11.11 8.62
N ALA A 65 -2.35 11.03 7.29
CA ALA A 65 -2.39 12.20 6.44
C ALA A 65 -3.60 13.11 6.75
N SER A 66 -4.78 12.52 6.97
CA SER A 66 -5.98 13.30 7.33
C SER A 66 -5.83 14.00 8.69
N VAL A 67 -5.18 13.34 9.66
CA VAL A 67 -4.88 13.94 10.96
C VAL A 67 -3.89 15.09 10.83
N ILE A 68 -2.84 14.93 10.02
CA ILE A 68 -1.86 15.99 9.75
C ILE A 68 -2.53 17.18 9.07
N ASP A 69 -3.24 16.98 7.96
CA ASP A 69 -3.98 18.05 7.26
C ASP A 69 -4.92 18.78 8.23
N ALA A 70 -5.68 18.06 9.05
CA ALA A 70 -6.59 18.66 10.02
C ALA A 70 -5.88 19.54 11.07
N ARG A 71 -4.65 19.17 11.47
CA ARG A 71 -3.83 19.90 12.45
C ARG A 71 -3.17 21.15 11.86
N VAL A 72 -2.73 21.11 10.61
CA VAL A 72 -1.96 22.22 10.01
C VAL A 72 -2.74 23.07 9.00
N ARG A 73 -3.98 22.70 8.64
CA ARG A 73 -4.79 23.43 7.64
C ARG A 73 -5.02 24.92 7.90
N ASN A 74 -4.88 25.38 9.15
CA ASN A 74 -5.14 26.77 9.54
C ASN A 74 -3.86 27.63 9.51
N THR A 75 -2.73 27.11 9.05
CA THR A 75 -1.49 27.88 8.92
C THR A 75 -1.29 28.37 7.49
N ASP A 76 -0.87 29.62 7.34
CA ASP A 76 -0.64 30.23 6.02
C ASP A 76 0.46 29.49 5.25
N ALA A 77 1.53 29.10 5.93
CA ALA A 77 2.62 28.31 5.35
C ALA A 77 2.16 26.95 4.78
N PHE A 78 1.18 26.30 5.40
CA PHE A 78 0.66 25.03 4.88
C PHE A 78 -0.25 25.23 3.68
N THR A 79 -0.97 26.35 3.62
CA THR A 79 -1.89 26.66 2.52
C THR A 79 -1.17 26.72 1.17
N GLU A 80 0.04 27.27 1.14
CA GLU A 80 0.88 27.36 -0.06
C GLU A 80 1.36 25.98 -0.56
N ILE A 81 1.73 25.07 0.36
CA ILE A 81 2.27 23.74 0.01
C ILE A 81 1.20 22.64 -0.07
N ARG A 82 -0.03 22.93 0.36
CA ARG A 82 -1.15 21.99 0.40
C ARG A 82 -1.38 21.21 -0.90
N PRO A 83 -1.31 21.80 -2.12
CA PRO A 83 -1.48 21.01 -3.34
C PRO A 83 -0.37 19.95 -3.51
N PHE A 84 0.89 20.29 -3.23
CA PHE A 84 2.01 19.33 -3.29
C PHE A 84 1.86 18.24 -2.24
N TYR A 85 1.40 18.59 -1.04
CA TYR A 85 1.09 17.63 0.01
C TYR A 85 0.01 16.63 -0.43
N ILE A 86 -1.09 17.11 -1.04
CA ILE A 86 -2.17 16.24 -1.53
C ILE A 86 -1.64 15.26 -2.58
N VAL A 87 -0.85 15.76 -3.55
CA VAL A 87 -0.25 14.92 -4.59
C VAL A 87 0.73 13.91 -3.99
N ALA A 88 1.55 14.31 -3.02
CA ALA A 88 2.49 13.42 -2.35
C ALA A 88 1.74 12.28 -1.63
N VAL A 89 0.71 12.59 -0.84
CA VAL A 89 -0.08 11.57 -0.12
C VAL A 89 -0.77 10.63 -1.10
N LEU A 90 -1.51 11.15 -2.10
CA LEU A 90 -2.19 10.31 -3.07
C LEU A 90 -1.20 9.49 -3.92
N GLY A 91 -0.05 10.06 -4.25
CA GLY A 91 1.06 9.38 -4.92
C GLY A 91 1.56 8.21 -4.09
N THR A 92 1.86 8.41 -2.80
CA THR A 92 2.28 7.34 -1.90
C THR A 92 1.24 6.22 -1.80
N LEU A 93 -0.04 6.56 -1.62
CA LEU A 93 -1.11 5.56 -1.56
C LEU A 93 -1.23 4.77 -2.87
N THR A 94 -1.07 5.44 -4.02
CA THR A 94 -1.08 4.80 -5.35
C THR A 94 0.12 3.88 -5.53
N VAL A 95 1.30 4.28 -5.09
CA VAL A 95 2.51 3.43 -5.10
C VAL A 95 2.30 2.19 -4.24
N LEU A 96 1.75 2.33 -3.03
CA LEU A 96 1.45 1.19 -2.16
C LEU A 96 0.48 0.21 -2.82
N LEU A 97 -0.57 0.72 -3.47
CA LEU A 97 -1.52 -0.09 -4.24
C LEU A 97 -0.84 -0.76 -5.44
N GLY A 98 0.04 -0.05 -6.14
CA GLY A 98 0.85 -0.59 -7.24
C GLY A 98 1.77 -1.72 -6.77
N CYS A 99 2.41 -1.58 -5.61
CA CYS A 99 3.22 -2.62 -4.99
C CYS A 99 2.37 -3.86 -4.62
N GLN A 100 1.16 -3.66 -4.10
CA GLN A 100 0.22 -4.75 -3.84
C GLN A 100 -0.11 -5.50 -5.13
N GLY A 101 -0.50 -4.79 -6.19
CA GLY A 101 -0.81 -5.38 -7.48
C GLY A 101 0.38 -6.11 -8.09
N GLY A 102 1.57 -5.51 -8.04
CA GLY A 102 2.81 -6.13 -8.52
C GLY A 102 3.15 -7.42 -7.77
N LEU A 103 2.98 -7.42 -6.44
CA LEU A 103 3.21 -8.62 -5.62
C LEU A 103 2.23 -9.75 -5.96
N ILE A 104 0.95 -9.41 -6.15
CA ILE A 104 -0.09 -10.38 -6.54
C ILE A 104 0.23 -10.97 -7.92
N LEU A 105 0.49 -10.12 -8.92
CA LEU A 105 0.83 -10.57 -10.27
C LEU A 105 2.08 -11.43 -10.28
N ALA A 106 3.13 -11.02 -9.57
CA ALA A 106 4.36 -11.80 -9.47
C ALA A 106 4.12 -13.20 -8.87
N ASN A 107 3.18 -13.35 -7.93
CA ASN A 107 2.87 -14.65 -7.33
C ASN A 107 1.80 -15.45 -8.10
N LEU A 108 1.06 -14.84 -9.03
CA LEU A 108 0.16 -15.55 -9.95
C LEU A 108 0.90 -16.20 -11.12
N TYR A 109 2.03 -15.61 -11.53
CA TYR A 109 2.82 -16.06 -12.69
C TYR A 109 4.18 -16.69 -12.30
N ALA A 110 4.46 -16.85 -11.00
CA ALA A 110 5.66 -17.53 -10.50
C ALA A 110 5.47 -19.05 -10.40
#